data_AF-A0AAJ2JRM6-F1
#
_entry.id   AF-A0AAJ2JRM6-F1
#
_cell.length_a   1.000
_cell.length_b   1.000
_cell.length_c   1.000
_cell.angle_alpha   90.00
_cell.angle_beta   90.00
_cell.angle_gamma   90.00
#
_symmetry.space_group_name_H-M   'P 1'
#
loop_
_entity.id
_entity.type
_entity.pdbx_description
1 polymer ?
#
loop_
_entity_poly.entity_id
_entity_poly.type
_entity_poly.pdbx_seq_one_letter_code
_entity_poly.pdbx_strand_id
1 'polypeptide(L)'
;MNTWNTLINSTPGRTLNVGLTWYDGADSSTLASAYSPYYYYLSNKPQQVSTMAEAVWRDGSTRTTSGYDIYIQCNTSHLASLYYGAALLAEHTGKYDFQSILTHEVGHAVGFLSLATQTGTFQVQSGSASTTYSTMLYTKYDSLLTNQEGQSIVEKAGNGNTAFTLGETLSLGDTGLTVYNPTTWSEGSSMAHIDSTSDPDALMQYSISPDTYHRTLTDGEVGLMRSMGWNMVPEPATATLSLLGLAALALRRRRC
;
A
#
# COMPACT_ATOMS: atom_id res chain seq x y z
N MET A 1 -9.94 3.79 -8.93
CA MET A 1 -9.14 3.19 -10.03
C MET A 1 -8.41 4.22 -10.89
N ASN A 2 -8.99 5.37 -11.23
CA ASN A 2 -8.33 6.36 -12.10
C ASN A 2 -6.94 6.77 -11.56
N THR A 3 -6.82 7.06 -10.26
CA THR A 3 -5.57 7.40 -9.58
C THR A 3 -4.43 6.42 -9.89
N TRP A 4 -4.62 5.13 -9.58
CA TRP A 4 -3.59 4.11 -9.79
C TRP A 4 -3.21 3.94 -11.27
N ASN A 5 -4.19 3.96 -12.19
CA ASN A 5 -3.93 3.88 -13.63
C ASN A 5 -3.16 5.10 -14.16
N THR A 6 -3.32 6.28 -13.54
CA THR A 6 -2.60 7.50 -13.94
C THR A 6 -1.20 7.58 -13.35
N LEU A 7 -0.93 6.86 -12.26
CA LEU A 7 0.35 6.90 -11.54
C LEU A 7 1.27 5.73 -11.90
N ILE A 8 0.73 4.61 -12.38
CA ILE A 8 1.50 3.42 -12.73
C ILE A 8 1.64 3.33 -14.26
N ASN A 9 2.89 3.21 -14.72
CA ASN A 9 3.30 3.01 -16.11
C ASN A 9 3.74 1.55 -16.40
N SER A 10 3.54 0.62 -15.45
CA SER A 10 3.78 -0.81 -15.70
C SER A 10 2.76 -1.38 -16.69
N THR A 11 3.22 -2.22 -17.62
CA THR A 11 2.35 -2.91 -18.57
C THR A 11 1.90 -4.24 -17.99
N PRO A 12 0.59 -4.46 -17.75
CA PRO A 12 0.12 -5.71 -17.17
C PRO A 12 0.25 -6.87 -18.17
N GLY A 13 0.55 -8.07 -17.67
CA GLY A 13 0.69 -9.27 -18.49
C GLY A 13 -0.64 -9.78 -19.06
N ARG A 14 -1.74 -9.42 -18.41
CA ARG A 14 -3.12 -9.70 -18.83
C ARG A 14 -4.07 -8.72 -18.16
N THR A 15 -5.34 -8.74 -18.57
CA THR A 15 -6.41 -8.03 -17.86
C THR A 15 -6.52 -8.49 -16.41
N LEU A 16 -6.63 -7.53 -15.49
CA LEU A 16 -6.99 -7.76 -14.09
C LEU A 16 -8.51 -7.81 -13.95
N ASN A 17 -9.02 -8.84 -13.29
CA ASN A 17 -10.42 -8.94 -12.91
C ASN A 17 -10.60 -8.37 -11.50
N VAL A 18 -11.47 -7.38 -11.37
CA VAL A 18 -11.78 -6.76 -10.08
C VAL A 18 -13.21 -7.05 -9.67
N GLY A 19 -13.37 -7.58 -8.46
CA GLY A 19 -14.67 -7.79 -7.83
C GLY A 19 -14.91 -6.70 -6.80
N LEU A 20 -16.04 -6.02 -6.92
CA LEU A 20 -16.54 -5.10 -5.90
C LEU A 20 -17.86 -5.65 -5.37
N THR A 21 -17.92 -5.89 -4.06
CA THR A 21 -19.11 -6.44 -3.40
C THR A 21 -19.47 -5.65 -2.16
N TRP A 22 -20.65 -5.95 -1.64
CA TRP A 22 -21.21 -5.34 -0.45
C TRP A 22 -21.47 -6.45 0.58
N TYR A 23 -21.19 -6.17 1.85
CA TYR A 23 -21.52 -7.05 2.96
C TYR A 23 -22.12 -6.24 4.12
N ASP A 24 -22.96 -6.87 4.94
CA ASP A 24 -23.48 -6.24 6.15
C ASP A 24 -22.59 -6.60 7.34
N GLY A 25 -21.93 -5.58 7.89
CA GLY A 25 -21.02 -5.70 9.02
C GLY A 25 -21.39 -4.70 10.11
N ALA A 26 -22.61 -4.83 10.65
CA ALA A 26 -23.21 -3.87 11.58
C ALA A 26 -22.36 -3.52 12.81
N ASP A 27 -21.54 -4.46 13.29
CA ASP A 27 -20.67 -4.27 14.47
C ASP A 27 -19.21 -3.93 14.12
N SER A 28 -18.90 -3.70 12.84
CA SER A 28 -17.54 -3.41 12.38
C SER A 28 -17.34 -1.91 12.10
N SER A 29 -16.25 -1.34 12.63
CA SER A 29 -15.78 0.00 12.28
C SER A 29 -15.06 0.05 10.92
N THR A 30 -14.82 -1.09 10.29
CA THR A 30 -14.19 -1.18 8.97
C THR A 30 -15.16 -0.71 7.89
N LEU A 31 -14.74 0.30 7.12
CA LEU A 31 -15.53 0.90 6.02
C LEU A 31 -15.50 0.02 4.77
N ALA A 32 -14.33 -0.50 4.42
CA ALA A 32 -14.11 -1.45 3.35
C ALA A 32 -12.88 -2.32 3.65
N SER A 33 -12.70 -3.38 2.88
CA SER A 33 -11.50 -4.22 2.91
C SER A 33 -11.16 -4.73 1.53
N ALA A 34 -9.87 -4.90 1.26
CA ALA A 34 -9.36 -5.50 0.04
C ALA A 34 -8.63 -6.82 0.30
N TYR A 35 -8.75 -7.71 -0.66
CA TYR A 35 -7.99 -8.95 -0.73
C TYR A 35 -7.47 -9.16 -2.16
N SER A 36 -6.28 -9.75 -2.25
CA SER A 36 -5.74 -10.26 -3.50
C SER A 36 -5.07 -11.61 -3.23
N PRO A 37 -5.31 -12.64 -4.07
CA PRO A 37 -4.65 -13.93 -3.93
C PRO A 37 -3.12 -13.80 -3.95
N TYR A 38 -2.41 -14.61 -3.17
CA TYR A 38 -0.95 -14.58 -3.18
C TYR A 38 -0.35 -15.26 -4.41
N TYR A 39 0.65 -14.61 -5.00
CA TYR A 39 1.57 -15.17 -5.95
C TYR A 39 2.88 -15.53 -5.23
N TYR A 40 3.28 -16.79 -5.30
CA TYR A 40 4.50 -17.31 -4.69
C TYR A 40 5.61 -17.36 -5.74
N TYR A 41 6.74 -16.68 -5.48
CA TYR A 41 7.93 -16.79 -6.32
C TYR A 41 8.69 -18.09 -5.98
N LEU A 42 9.60 -18.56 -6.83
CA LEU A 42 10.49 -19.66 -6.45
C LEU A 42 11.65 -19.10 -5.62
N SER A 43 11.86 -19.57 -4.39
CA SER A 43 12.94 -19.10 -3.51
C SER A 43 13.54 -20.24 -2.67
N ASN A 44 14.85 -20.18 -2.41
CA ASN A 44 15.57 -21.06 -1.48
C ASN A 44 15.68 -20.39 -0.10
N LYS A 45 14.53 -20.11 0.55
CA LYS A 45 14.35 -19.45 1.87
C LYS A 45 14.85 -17.98 1.96
N PRO A 46 14.21 -17.11 2.76
CA PRO A 46 12.77 -16.98 3.00
C PRO A 46 11.97 -16.85 1.70
N GLN A 47 10.66 -17.08 1.75
CA GLN A 47 9.79 -17.13 0.59
C GLN A 47 9.11 -15.78 0.36
N GLN A 48 9.57 -15.06 -0.66
CA GLN A 48 8.88 -13.84 -1.07
C GLN A 48 7.53 -14.19 -1.71
N VAL A 49 6.50 -13.44 -1.36
CA VAL A 49 5.20 -13.47 -2.04
C VAL A 49 4.82 -12.07 -2.47
N SER A 50 3.86 -11.99 -3.38
CA SER A 50 3.21 -10.74 -3.77
C SER A 50 1.72 -10.98 -3.90
N THR A 51 0.95 -9.91 -3.99
CA THR A 51 -0.44 -10.01 -4.43
C THR A 51 -0.50 -10.43 -5.90
N MET A 52 -1.63 -10.98 -6.34
CA MET A 52 -1.84 -11.31 -7.74
C MET A 52 -1.82 -10.04 -8.60
N ALA A 53 -2.29 -8.91 -8.07
CA ALA A 53 -2.25 -7.64 -8.78
C ALA A 53 -0.81 -7.14 -8.99
N GLU A 54 0.07 -7.25 -7.99
CA GLU A 54 1.50 -7.01 -8.16
C GLU A 54 2.08 -7.94 -9.25
N ALA A 55 1.86 -9.26 -9.14
CA ALA A 55 2.44 -10.21 -10.09
C ALA A 55 1.98 -9.94 -11.53
N VAL A 56 0.70 -9.62 -11.75
CA VAL A 56 0.16 -9.38 -13.11
C VAL A 56 0.51 -7.99 -13.62
N TRP A 57 0.36 -6.96 -12.78
CA TRP A 57 0.50 -5.56 -13.21
C TRP A 57 1.93 -5.05 -13.12
N ARG A 58 2.62 -5.27 -11.99
CA ARG A 58 4.01 -4.85 -11.83
C ARG A 58 4.93 -5.75 -12.63
N ASP A 59 4.77 -7.07 -12.51
CA ASP A 59 5.75 -8.04 -13.03
C ASP A 59 5.37 -8.63 -14.41
N GLY A 60 4.20 -8.30 -14.94
CA GLY A 60 3.77 -8.75 -16.27
C GLY A 60 3.39 -10.24 -16.33
N SER A 61 3.04 -10.86 -15.20
CA SER A 61 2.61 -12.27 -15.17
C SER A 61 1.30 -12.47 -15.93
N THR A 62 1.22 -13.60 -16.64
CA THR A 62 0.01 -14.05 -17.33
C THR A 62 -0.77 -15.10 -16.54
N ARG A 63 -0.28 -15.49 -15.35
CA ARG A 63 -0.90 -16.53 -14.51
C ARG A 63 -2.30 -16.12 -14.09
N THR A 64 -3.25 -17.04 -14.17
CA THR A 64 -4.64 -16.84 -13.74
C THR A 64 -4.91 -17.53 -12.41
N THR A 65 -5.82 -16.97 -11.63
CA THR A 65 -6.43 -17.63 -10.47
C THR A 65 -7.92 -17.80 -10.70
N SER A 66 -8.55 -18.71 -9.97
CA SER A 66 -10.02 -18.72 -9.86
C SER A 66 -10.47 -17.48 -9.08
N GLY A 67 -11.45 -16.75 -9.59
CA GLY A 67 -12.00 -15.56 -8.93
C GLY A 67 -11.37 -14.25 -9.42
N TYR A 68 -11.40 -13.23 -8.55
CA TYR A 68 -10.90 -11.90 -8.85
C TYR A 68 -9.42 -11.75 -8.46
N ASP A 69 -8.68 -10.95 -9.22
CA ASP A 69 -7.29 -10.58 -8.90
C ASP A 69 -7.24 -9.55 -7.77
N ILE A 70 -8.24 -8.68 -7.73
CA ILE A 70 -8.49 -7.70 -6.67
C ILE A 70 -9.94 -7.88 -6.25
N TYR A 71 -10.17 -8.10 -4.96
CA TYR A 71 -11.51 -8.23 -4.39
C TYR A 71 -11.69 -7.19 -3.31
N ILE A 72 -12.67 -6.29 -3.48
CA ILE A 72 -12.98 -5.21 -2.55
C ILE A 72 -14.38 -5.43 -2.01
N GLN A 73 -14.52 -5.36 -0.68
CA GLN A 73 -15.78 -5.50 0.03
C GLN A 73 -16.08 -4.21 0.79
N CYS A 74 -17.21 -3.59 0.47
CA CYS A 74 -17.66 -2.38 1.14
C CYS A 74 -18.74 -2.73 2.17
N ASN A 75 -18.63 -2.17 3.37
CA ASN A 75 -19.56 -2.44 4.46
C ASN A 75 -20.85 -1.60 4.31
N THR A 76 -21.99 -2.27 4.16
CA THR A 76 -23.28 -1.60 3.92
C THR A 76 -23.78 -0.80 5.11
N SER A 77 -23.32 -1.13 6.32
CA SER A 77 -23.72 -0.44 7.55
C SER A 77 -23.23 1.02 7.58
N HIS A 78 -22.26 1.37 6.72
CA HIS A 78 -21.71 2.72 6.60
C HIS A 78 -22.23 3.50 5.38
N LEU A 79 -23.12 2.94 4.55
CA LEU A 79 -23.57 3.61 3.31
C LEU A 79 -24.07 5.04 3.50
N ALA A 80 -24.76 5.29 4.62
CA ALA A 80 -25.30 6.60 4.94
C ALA A 80 -24.24 7.63 5.36
N SER A 81 -23.04 7.20 5.76
CA SER A 81 -21.91 8.07 6.13
C SER A 81 -20.94 8.34 4.99
N LEU A 82 -21.17 7.75 3.80
CA LEU A 82 -20.30 7.90 2.64
C LEU A 82 -20.71 9.07 1.73
N TYR A 83 -19.70 9.74 1.17
CA TYR A 83 -19.81 10.69 0.08
C TYR A 83 -19.28 10.07 -1.21
N TYR A 84 -20.07 10.13 -2.29
CA TYR A 84 -19.76 9.48 -3.57
C TYR A 84 -19.38 10.46 -4.69
N GLY A 85 -19.48 11.77 -4.44
CA GLY A 85 -19.28 12.78 -5.46
C GLY A 85 -17.82 13.01 -5.82
N ALA A 86 -17.57 13.31 -7.09
CA ALA A 86 -16.23 13.66 -7.57
C ALA A 86 -15.78 15.06 -7.13
N ALA A 87 -16.71 16.01 -6.95
CA ALA A 87 -16.43 17.36 -6.48
C ALA A 87 -16.65 17.47 -4.97
N LEU A 88 -15.89 18.31 -4.27
CA LEU A 88 -16.08 18.54 -2.83
C LEU A 88 -17.14 19.65 -2.61
N LEU A 89 -18.43 19.29 -2.62
CA LEU A 89 -19.58 20.20 -2.46
C LEU A 89 -20.21 20.08 -1.07
N ALA A 90 -20.85 21.11 -0.52
CA ALA A 90 -21.33 21.18 0.88
C ALA A 90 -22.06 19.93 1.45
N GLU A 91 -22.68 19.11 0.60
CA GLU A 91 -23.21 17.77 0.92
C GLU A 91 -22.16 16.76 1.45
N HIS A 92 -20.86 17.06 1.32
CA HIS A 92 -19.76 16.24 1.81
C HIS A 92 -19.52 16.36 3.31
N THR A 93 -20.00 17.41 3.97
CA THR A 93 -19.59 17.72 5.35
C THR A 93 -20.04 16.62 6.33
N GLY A 94 -19.10 16.13 7.13
CA GLY A 94 -19.31 15.05 8.09
C GLY A 94 -19.43 13.66 7.44
N LYS A 95 -19.02 13.50 6.19
CA LYS A 95 -19.01 12.21 5.47
C LYS A 95 -17.59 11.71 5.23
N TYR A 96 -17.45 10.39 5.10
CA TYR A 96 -16.24 9.77 4.59
C TYR A 96 -16.22 9.79 3.07
N ASP A 97 -15.07 10.06 2.48
CA ASP A 97 -14.93 10.07 1.03
C ASP A 97 -14.79 8.66 0.45
N PHE A 98 -15.80 8.19 -0.29
CA PHE A 98 -15.81 6.84 -0.85
C PHE A 98 -14.69 6.61 -1.87
N GLN A 99 -14.30 7.65 -2.60
CA GLN A 99 -13.18 7.56 -3.54
C GLN A 99 -11.85 7.33 -2.80
N SER A 100 -11.61 8.01 -1.68
CA SER A 100 -10.43 7.81 -0.84
C SER A 100 -10.39 6.37 -0.32
N ILE A 101 -11.51 5.87 0.22
CA ILE A 101 -11.64 4.49 0.71
C ILE A 101 -11.31 3.48 -0.41
N LEU A 102 -11.97 3.56 -1.57
CA LEU A 102 -11.70 2.62 -2.67
C LEU A 102 -10.27 2.73 -3.21
N THR A 103 -9.67 3.92 -3.17
CA THR A 103 -8.29 4.12 -3.63
C THR A 103 -7.31 3.48 -2.65
N HIS A 104 -7.57 3.62 -1.35
CA HIS A 104 -6.86 2.96 -0.26
C HIS A 104 -6.93 1.43 -0.38
N GLU A 105 -8.13 0.87 -0.57
CA GLU A 105 -8.32 -0.57 -0.73
C GLU A 105 -7.55 -1.14 -1.93
N VAL A 106 -7.51 -0.41 -3.05
CA VAL A 106 -6.66 -0.81 -4.18
C VAL A 106 -5.18 -0.74 -3.82
N GLY A 107 -4.77 0.17 -2.93
CA GLY A 107 -3.42 0.26 -2.36
C GLY A 107 -2.94 -1.04 -1.74
N HIS A 108 -3.75 -1.66 -0.88
CA HIS A 108 -3.44 -2.98 -0.34
C HIS A 108 -3.26 -4.03 -1.43
N ALA A 109 -4.14 -4.02 -2.44
CA ALA A 109 -4.04 -4.95 -3.54
C ALA A 109 -2.77 -4.74 -4.39
N VAL A 110 -2.23 -3.52 -4.50
CA VAL A 110 -0.99 -3.24 -5.26
C VAL A 110 0.29 -3.31 -4.41
N GLY A 111 0.20 -3.80 -3.17
CA GLY A 111 1.38 -4.23 -2.41
C GLY A 111 1.63 -3.51 -1.09
N PHE A 112 0.78 -2.56 -0.67
CA PHE A 112 0.80 -2.06 0.71
C PHE A 112 0.23 -3.13 1.66
N LEU A 113 1.01 -4.17 1.88
CA LEU A 113 0.59 -5.39 2.57
C LEU A 113 1.78 -5.94 3.35
N SER A 114 1.56 -6.22 4.63
CA SER A 114 2.52 -6.91 5.47
C SER A 114 2.02 -8.28 5.88
N LEU A 115 2.95 -9.24 5.96
CA LEU A 115 2.71 -10.57 6.54
C LEU A 115 3.25 -10.70 7.96
N ALA A 116 3.58 -9.58 8.59
CA ALA A 116 3.94 -9.55 10.00
C ALA A 116 2.79 -10.06 10.88
N THR A 117 3.14 -10.57 12.06
CA THR A 117 2.18 -11.12 13.03
C THR A 117 2.32 -10.39 14.36
N GLN A 118 1.28 -10.50 15.20
CA GLN A 118 1.25 -9.93 16.56
C GLN A 118 2.44 -10.33 17.46
N THR A 119 3.12 -11.44 17.14
CA THR A 119 4.28 -11.92 17.91
C THR A 119 5.62 -11.34 17.45
N GLY A 120 5.61 -10.36 16.54
CA GLY A 120 6.84 -9.79 16.00
C GLY A 120 7.56 -10.74 15.05
N THR A 121 6.82 -11.64 14.39
CA THR A 121 7.33 -12.60 13.40
C THR A 121 6.56 -12.42 12.09
N PHE A 122 6.76 -13.30 11.12
CA PHE A 122 6.02 -13.31 9.87
C PHE A 122 5.21 -14.59 9.70
N GLN A 123 4.17 -14.52 8.86
CA GLN A 123 3.39 -15.68 8.49
C GLN A 123 4.28 -16.79 7.90
N VAL A 124 3.86 -18.03 8.13
CA VAL A 124 4.55 -19.22 7.63
C VAL A 124 3.62 -20.03 6.74
N GLN A 125 4.15 -20.56 5.65
CA GLN A 125 3.38 -21.45 4.80
C GLN A 125 3.29 -22.85 5.42
N SER A 126 2.08 -23.28 5.77
CA SER A 126 1.80 -24.62 6.25
C SER A 126 1.76 -25.65 5.10
N GLY A 127 2.71 -26.59 5.06
CA GLY A 127 2.50 -27.89 4.40
C GLY A 127 2.80 -28.04 2.89
N SER A 128 4.08 -28.12 2.51
CA SER A 128 4.50 -29.09 1.48
C SER A 128 5.18 -30.26 2.17
N ALA A 129 4.95 -31.49 1.68
CA ALA A 129 5.19 -32.80 2.32
C ALA A 129 6.66 -33.16 2.68
N SER A 130 7.37 -32.28 3.36
CA SER A 130 8.61 -32.55 4.07
C SER A 130 8.65 -31.62 5.28
N THR A 131 8.76 -32.20 6.47
CA THR A 131 8.74 -31.57 7.80
C THR A 131 9.90 -30.58 8.07
N THR A 132 10.52 -30.02 7.02
CA THR A 132 11.75 -29.21 7.07
C THR A 132 11.57 -27.81 6.46
N TYR A 133 10.41 -27.47 5.89
CA TYR A 133 10.19 -26.23 5.12
C TYR A 133 8.96 -25.43 5.53
N SER A 134 8.80 -25.12 6.83
CA SER A 134 8.02 -23.94 7.20
C SER A 134 8.82 -22.72 6.75
N THR A 135 8.57 -22.25 5.53
CA THR A 135 9.30 -21.09 5.00
C THR A 135 8.52 -19.84 5.36
N MET A 136 9.18 -18.96 6.10
CA MET A 136 8.69 -17.62 6.40
C MET A 136 8.28 -16.90 5.10
N LEU A 137 7.10 -16.31 5.09
CA LEU A 137 6.57 -15.51 3.99
C LEU A 137 6.81 -14.03 4.25
N TYR A 138 7.15 -13.27 3.21
CA TYR A 138 7.27 -11.81 3.29
C TYR A 138 6.91 -11.19 1.94
N THR A 139 6.35 -9.98 1.95
CA THR A 139 6.08 -9.19 0.73
C THR A 139 7.29 -8.36 0.32
N LYS A 140 7.23 -7.74 -0.87
CA LYS A 140 8.21 -6.72 -1.23
C LYS A 140 8.16 -5.52 -0.27
N TYR A 141 6.97 -5.14 0.20
CA TYR A 141 6.79 -4.11 1.24
C TYR A 141 7.51 -4.49 2.54
N ASP A 142 7.35 -5.72 3.03
CA ASP A 142 8.03 -6.21 4.23
C ASP A 142 9.56 -6.13 4.12
N SER A 143 10.10 -6.40 2.92
CA SER A 143 11.56 -6.35 2.69
C SER A 143 12.17 -4.95 2.83
N LEU A 144 11.34 -3.91 2.76
CA LEU A 144 11.78 -2.51 2.90
C LEU A 144 11.75 -2.02 4.35
N LEU A 145 11.21 -2.81 5.28
CA LEU A 145 11.10 -2.44 6.67
C LEU A 145 12.45 -2.60 7.38
N THR A 146 12.88 -1.51 8.02
CA THR A 146 14.09 -1.46 8.82
C THR A 146 13.83 -0.90 10.22
N ASN A 147 14.57 -1.37 11.21
CA ASN A 147 14.57 -0.78 12.54
C ASN A 147 15.36 0.55 12.57
N GLN A 148 15.42 1.19 13.74
CA GLN A 148 16.14 2.46 13.92
C GLN A 148 17.65 2.35 13.66
N GLU A 149 18.22 1.13 13.77
CA GLU A 149 19.61 0.85 13.42
C GLU A 149 19.81 0.57 11.91
N GLY A 150 18.77 0.66 11.08
CA GLY A 150 18.82 0.42 9.64
C GLY A 150 18.91 -1.07 9.26
N GLN A 151 18.62 -1.99 10.19
CA GLN A 151 18.65 -3.42 9.96
C GLN A 151 17.31 -3.92 9.41
N SER A 152 17.36 -4.79 8.40
CA SER A 152 16.15 -5.40 7.83
C SER A 152 15.46 -6.32 8.84
N ILE A 153 14.15 -6.09 9.06
CA ILE A 153 13.37 -6.95 9.95
C ILE A 153 13.11 -8.34 9.33
N VAL A 154 13.03 -8.44 8.00
CA VAL A 154 12.87 -9.72 7.29
C VAL A 154 14.12 -10.57 7.43
N GLU A 155 15.31 -9.99 7.29
CA GLU A 155 16.56 -10.73 7.49
C GLU A 155 16.71 -11.20 8.94
N LYS A 156 16.36 -10.34 9.91
CA LYS A 156 16.35 -10.69 11.33
C LYS A 156 15.40 -11.87 11.61
N ALA A 157 14.20 -11.84 11.03
CA ALA A 157 13.20 -12.90 11.17
C ALA A 157 13.64 -14.23 10.53
N GLY A 158 14.27 -14.17 9.35
CA GLY A 158 14.78 -15.34 8.64
C GLY A 158 15.82 -16.14 9.43
N ASN A 159 16.45 -15.52 10.42
CA ASN A 159 17.39 -16.14 11.35
C ASN A 159 16.72 -16.76 12.59
N GLY A 160 15.38 -16.86 12.62
CA GLY A 160 14.62 -17.43 13.72
C GLY A 160 14.40 -16.49 14.91
N ASN A 161 14.67 -15.20 14.75
CA ASN A 161 14.52 -14.19 15.79
C ASN A 161 13.17 -13.46 15.70
N THR A 162 12.76 -12.85 16.80
CA THR A 162 11.75 -11.78 16.78
C THR A 162 12.25 -10.65 15.87
N ALA A 163 11.50 -10.39 14.80
CA ALA A 163 11.80 -9.39 13.79
C ALA A 163 11.70 -7.97 14.38
N PHE A 164 10.60 -7.72 15.08
CA PHE A 164 10.27 -6.42 15.66
C PHE A 164 9.43 -6.57 16.94
N THR A 165 9.31 -5.49 17.71
CA THR A 165 8.46 -5.35 18.90
C THR A 165 7.35 -4.35 18.60
N LEU A 166 6.16 -4.59 19.14
CA LEU A 166 5.04 -3.66 19.02
C LEU A 166 5.40 -2.30 19.64
N GLY A 167 5.06 -1.22 18.94
CA GLY A 167 5.36 0.15 19.38
C GLY A 167 6.74 0.68 18.97
N GLU A 168 7.63 -0.15 18.41
CA GLU A 168 8.89 0.36 17.88
C GLU A 168 8.67 1.08 16.53
N THR A 169 9.43 2.14 16.29
CA THR A 169 9.42 2.84 15.00
C THR A 169 10.20 2.05 13.96
N LEU A 170 9.54 1.72 12.86
CA LEU A 170 10.15 1.02 11.73
C LEU A 170 10.00 1.87 10.47
N SER A 171 11.10 2.03 9.73
CA SER A 171 11.18 2.87 8.52
C SER A 171 10.86 2.05 7.27
N LEU A 172 10.24 2.69 6.26
CA LEU A 172 9.87 2.09 4.99
C LEU A 172 10.81 2.56 3.86
N GLY A 173 11.90 1.82 3.64
CA GLY A 173 12.95 2.21 2.70
C GLY A 173 13.48 3.63 2.97
N ASP A 174 13.99 4.28 1.93
CA ASP A 174 14.58 5.64 2.03
C ASP A 174 13.55 6.76 1.77
N THR A 175 12.29 6.55 2.17
CA THR A 175 11.17 7.45 1.85
C THR A 175 10.86 8.49 2.91
N GLY A 176 11.42 8.33 4.12
CA GLY A 176 11.03 9.09 5.30
C GLY A 176 9.72 8.63 5.96
N LEU A 177 9.02 7.65 5.35
CA LEU A 177 7.81 7.07 5.91
C LEU A 177 8.14 6.03 6.99
N THR A 178 7.28 5.93 7.98
CA THR A 178 7.28 4.84 8.96
C THR A 178 5.98 4.06 8.89
N VAL A 179 6.05 2.79 9.29
CA VAL A 179 4.87 1.91 9.31
C VAL A 179 4.10 2.06 10.62
N TYR A 180 2.77 1.97 10.55
CA TYR A 180 1.90 1.91 11.70
C TYR A 180 2.13 0.62 12.51
N ASN A 181 2.91 0.73 13.58
CA ASN A 181 3.23 -0.35 14.51
C ASN A 181 2.83 0.03 15.96
N PRO A 182 1.52 -0.01 16.30
CA PRO A 182 1.06 0.37 17.64
C PRO A 182 1.57 -0.58 18.73
N THR A 183 1.57 -0.14 19.99
CA THR A 183 1.95 -0.98 21.16
C THR A 183 1.00 -2.15 21.41
N THR A 184 -0.22 -2.08 20.85
CA THR A 184 -1.22 -3.14 20.89
C THR A 184 -1.55 -3.53 19.45
N TRP A 185 -1.41 -4.82 19.13
CA TRP A 185 -1.72 -5.32 17.79
C TRP A 185 -3.17 -5.02 17.41
N SER A 186 -3.35 -4.45 16.21
CA SER A 186 -4.64 -4.18 15.61
C SER A 186 -4.76 -5.03 14.34
N GLU A 187 -5.58 -6.07 14.42
CA GLU A 187 -5.74 -7.03 13.32
C GLU A 187 -6.16 -6.32 12.03
N GLY A 188 -5.49 -6.64 10.92
CA GLY A 188 -5.71 -6.02 9.62
C GLY A 188 -5.12 -4.60 9.47
N SER A 189 -4.61 -3.99 10.54
CA SER A 189 -4.04 -2.64 10.51
C SER A 189 -2.54 -2.58 10.77
N SER A 190 -2.10 -3.24 11.85
CA SER A 190 -0.69 -3.23 12.25
C SER A 190 0.20 -3.72 11.10
N MET A 191 1.29 -3.00 10.87
CA MET A 191 2.31 -3.29 9.85
C MET A 191 1.89 -3.11 8.38
N ALA A 192 0.61 -2.92 8.07
CA ALA A 192 0.12 -2.78 6.69
C ALA A 192 -0.16 -1.32 6.25
N HIS A 193 0.03 -0.36 7.16
CA HIS A 193 -0.33 1.05 6.95
C HIS A 193 0.84 1.98 7.23
N ILE A 194 0.75 3.19 6.68
CA ILE A 194 1.67 4.29 7.00
C ILE A 194 1.25 4.93 8.32
N ASP A 195 2.25 5.23 9.13
CA ASP A 195 2.08 5.98 10.36
C ASP A 195 1.84 7.46 10.03
N SER A 196 0.70 7.99 10.47
CA SER A 196 0.29 9.38 10.25
C SER A 196 1.23 10.40 10.91
N THR A 197 2.08 9.96 11.84
CA THR A 197 3.14 10.81 12.40
C THR A 197 4.27 11.08 11.41
N SER A 198 4.53 10.15 10.48
CA SER A 198 5.53 10.33 9.41
C SER A 198 4.95 11.04 8.19
N ASP A 199 3.68 10.79 7.88
CA ASP A 199 2.96 11.46 6.80
C ASP A 199 1.46 11.57 7.12
N PRO A 200 0.98 12.75 7.57
CA PRO A 200 -0.41 12.97 7.95
C PRO A 200 -1.36 13.03 6.74
N ASP A 201 -0.84 13.10 5.52
CA ASP A 201 -1.62 13.17 4.27
C ASP A 201 -1.56 11.85 3.47
N ALA A 202 -0.85 10.83 3.97
CA ALA A 202 -0.71 9.54 3.31
C ALA A 202 -2.07 8.87 3.02
N LEU A 203 -2.22 8.35 1.81
CA LEU A 203 -3.38 7.55 1.39
C LEU A 203 -3.53 6.29 2.25
N MET A 204 -2.42 5.65 2.59
CA MET A 204 -2.39 4.34 3.25
C MET A 204 -2.31 4.44 4.78
N GLN A 205 -2.89 5.48 5.39
CA GLN A 205 -3.08 5.55 6.84
C GLN A 205 -4.10 4.51 7.32
N TYR A 206 -3.91 3.97 8.52
CA TYR A 206 -4.77 2.93 9.10
C TYR A 206 -6.22 3.38 9.35
N SER A 207 -6.46 4.68 9.39
CA SER A 207 -7.79 5.25 9.56
C SER A 207 -7.91 6.57 8.82
N ILE A 208 -9.13 6.91 8.43
CA ILE A 208 -9.50 8.17 7.83
C ILE A 208 -10.64 8.78 8.65
N SER A 209 -10.63 10.09 8.83
CA SER A 209 -11.71 10.81 9.50
C SER A 209 -12.75 11.31 8.49
N PRO A 210 -13.99 11.61 8.91
CA PRO A 210 -14.89 12.40 8.09
C PRO A 210 -14.22 13.72 7.69
N ASP A 211 -14.56 14.25 6.51
CA ASP A 211 -13.97 15.47 5.96
C ASP A 211 -12.46 15.40 5.63
N THR A 212 -11.89 14.20 5.57
CA THR A 212 -10.53 13.94 5.08
C THR A 212 -10.57 13.34 3.68
N TYR A 213 -9.65 13.76 2.80
CA TYR A 213 -9.67 13.42 1.36
C TYR A 213 -8.29 13.00 0.85
N HIS A 214 -7.98 11.73 0.95
CA HIS A 214 -6.75 11.17 0.37
C HIS A 214 -7.12 10.38 -0.88
N ARG A 215 -7.20 11.07 -2.03
CA ARG A 215 -7.57 10.46 -3.33
C ARG A 215 -6.38 10.13 -4.22
N THR A 216 -5.18 10.49 -3.79
CA THR A 216 -3.90 10.26 -4.48
C THR A 216 -2.83 9.85 -3.48
N LEU A 217 -1.78 9.21 -3.99
CA LEU A 217 -0.55 8.94 -3.24
C LEU A 217 0.20 10.23 -2.95
N THR A 218 0.86 10.31 -1.80
CA THR A 218 1.86 11.34 -1.50
C THR A 218 3.20 11.02 -2.18
N ASP A 219 4.12 11.98 -2.24
CA ASP A 219 5.45 11.79 -2.85
C ASP A 219 6.23 10.66 -2.15
N GLY A 220 6.09 10.55 -0.82
CA GLY A 220 6.66 9.46 -0.03
C GLY A 220 6.11 8.10 -0.45
N GLU A 221 4.79 7.99 -0.63
CA GLU A 221 4.13 6.76 -1.07
C GLU A 221 4.48 6.40 -2.53
N VAL A 222 4.61 7.38 -3.41
CA VAL A 222 5.12 7.17 -4.78
C VAL A 222 6.57 6.68 -4.73
N GLY A 223 7.40 7.26 -3.85
CA GLY A 223 8.76 6.78 -3.59
C GLY A 223 8.80 5.33 -3.11
N LEU A 224 7.90 4.98 -2.19
CA LEU A 224 7.77 3.61 -1.68
C LEU A 224 7.37 2.63 -2.78
N MET A 225 6.39 3.00 -3.61
CA MET A 225 5.98 2.22 -4.78
C MET A 225 7.16 1.96 -5.73
N ARG A 226 8.01 2.96 -6.00
CA ARG A 226 9.24 2.78 -6.80
C ARG A 226 10.20 1.79 -6.14
N SER A 227 10.42 1.89 -4.82
CA SER A 227 11.25 0.95 -4.06
C SER A 227 10.70 -0.49 -4.07
N MET A 228 9.38 -0.64 -4.22
CA MET A 228 8.71 -1.93 -4.43
C MET A 228 8.79 -2.43 -5.88
N GLY A 229 9.43 -1.68 -6.79
CA GLY A 229 9.65 -2.06 -8.18
C GLY A 229 8.55 -1.62 -9.16
N TRP A 230 7.64 -0.75 -8.74
CA TRP A 230 6.64 -0.20 -9.66
C TRP A 230 7.26 0.86 -10.59
N ASN A 231 6.93 0.76 -11.87
CA ASN A 231 7.25 1.81 -12.84
C ASN A 231 6.24 2.94 -12.67
N MET A 232 6.58 3.94 -11.88
CA MET A 232 5.70 5.10 -11.66
C MET A 232 5.83 6.12 -12.79
N VAL A 233 4.73 6.78 -13.14
CA VAL A 233 4.76 7.94 -14.03
C VAL A 233 5.66 9.01 -13.38
N PRO A 234 6.64 9.57 -14.10
CA PRO A 234 7.45 10.67 -13.58
C PRO A 234 6.53 11.83 -13.21
N GLU A 235 6.76 12.45 -12.06
CA GLU A 235 6.02 13.67 -11.74
C GLU A 235 6.20 14.67 -12.88
N PRO A 236 5.12 15.35 -13.30
CA PRO A 236 5.24 16.37 -14.32
C PRO A 236 6.27 17.38 -13.80
N ALA A 237 7.36 17.56 -14.55
CA ALA A 237 8.50 18.41 -14.23
C ALA A 237 8.14 19.92 -14.23
N THR A 238 6.96 20.26 -13.74
CA THR A 238 6.38 21.60 -13.67
C THR A 238 7.27 22.51 -12.84
N ALA A 239 7.91 21.99 -11.77
CA ALA A 239 8.90 22.73 -10.98
C ALA A 239 10.18 23.04 -11.78
N THR A 240 10.69 22.06 -12.55
CA THR A 240 11.90 22.24 -13.38
C THR A 240 11.63 23.16 -14.57
N LEU A 241 10.46 23.04 -15.20
CA LEU A 241 10.00 23.93 -16.28
C LEU A 241 9.71 25.34 -15.80
N SER A 242 9.18 25.52 -14.59
CA SER A 242 8.97 26.85 -14.01
C SER A 242 10.28 27.50 -13.57
N LEU A 243 11.24 26.74 -13.03
CA LEU A 243 12.60 27.24 -12.75
C LEU A 243 13.36 27.62 -14.03
N LEU A 244 13.27 26.81 -15.09
CA LEU A 244 13.83 27.13 -16.41
C LEU A 244 13.13 28.34 -17.05
N GLY A 245 11.81 28.45 -16.89
CA GLY A 245 11.02 29.60 -17.35
C GLY A 245 11.39 30.89 -16.62
N LEU A 246 11.58 30.84 -15.30
CA LEU A 246 12.04 31.97 -14.48
C LEU A 246 13.49 32.35 -14.80
N ALA A 247 14.38 31.38 -15.02
CA ALA A 247 15.75 31.63 -15.44
C ALA A 247 15.82 32.28 -16.83
N ALA A 248 14.99 31.83 -17.77
CA ALA A 248 14.88 32.45 -19.10
C ALA A 248 14.34 33.88 -19.04
N LEU A 249 13.36 34.17 -18.18
CA LEU A 249 12.84 35.51 -17.94
C LEU A 249 13.87 36.44 -17.27
N ALA A 250 14.66 35.91 -16.32
CA ALA A 250 15.74 36.65 -15.66
C ALA A 250 16.89 36.98 -16.62
N LEU A 251 17.26 36.04 -17.51
CA LEU A 251 18.27 36.25 -18.54
C LEU A 251 17.80 37.23 -19.62
N ARG A 252 16.51 37.24 -19.96
CA ARG A 252 15.92 38.20 -20.91
C ARG A 252 15.89 39.63 -20.34
N ARG A 253 15.66 39.81 -19.03
CA ARG A 253 15.72 41.12 -18.36
C ARG A 253 17.11 41.74 -18.25
N ARG A 254 18.18 40.94 -18.33
CA ARG A 254 19.57 41.43 -18.28
C ARG A 254 20.12 41.86 -19.64
N ARG A 255 19.35 41.72 -20.72
CA ARG A 255 19.75 42.05 -22.10
C ARG A 255 19.02 43.27 -22.68
N CYS A 256 18.35 44.06 -21.85
CA CYS A 256 17.79 45.37 -22.19
C CYS A 256 18.53 46.46 -21.43
#